data_AF-A0A948BSV8-F1
#
_entry.id   AF-A0A948BSV8-F1
#
_cell.length_a   1.000
_cell.length_b   1.000
_cell.length_c   1.000
_cell.angle_alpha   90.00
_cell.angle_beta   90.00
_cell.angle_gamma   90.00
#
_symmetry.space_group_name_H-M   'P 1'
#
loop_
_entity.id
_entity.type
_entity.pdbx_description
1 polymer ?
#
loop_
_entity_poly.entity_id
_entity_poly.type
_entity_poly.pdbx_seq_one_letter_code
_entity_poly.pdbx_strand_id
1 'polypeptide(L)'
;MFATLIDILTDRPRPFADIKDIGGNDHLRAMESLQAKTSWENDRTRKIVEDLSRKKPASFLDIQELKKTIHLYRQTVIFSLVSKEYLMVGENWASHISSLGITDYILFCGDQESYAYYHSRGLPCIRLDLPTVSGDTLNSAGFLPKGLLMASMKFLICQLLIDEGFNVIFSDIDAFWIKNPLDLLERDTHDVAFQNIYLFPNEIVQLWGFAACSGFFFIRNTKAGKLLTSSAQRYVLENCDDQAAFNLALVQQGIRWSYKEPEQVKSTHGNPIRVFFQKTRTGHGIYTPVKGTSEDGNLTVTSLPQLLFRRHMFMELPLASVFIFHPNSPKSDRGKIQVFAKYGFRVS
;
A
#
# COMPACT_ATOMS: atom_id res chain seq x y z
N MET A 1 12.60 -34.49 2.31
CA MET A 1 13.14 -33.10 2.34
C MET A 1 12.72 -32.34 1.06
N PHE A 2 11.41 -32.38 0.70
CA PHE A 2 10.86 -31.74 -0.51
C PHE A 2 9.40 -31.27 -0.34
N ALA A 3 8.82 -31.36 0.87
CA ALA A 3 7.41 -31.09 1.12
C ALA A 3 7.11 -29.63 1.58
N THR A 4 8.12 -28.85 1.96
CA THR A 4 7.92 -27.52 2.58
C THR A 4 7.96 -26.34 1.62
N LEU A 5 8.24 -26.55 0.32
CA LEU A 5 8.30 -25.48 -0.67
C LEU A 5 6.99 -25.26 -1.45
N ILE A 6 6.07 -26.23 -1.42
CA ILE A 6 4.79 -26.17 -2.14
C ILE A 6 3.77 -25.33 -1.38
N ASP A 7 3.79 -25.30 -0.04
CA ASP A 7 2.85 -24.51 0.76
C ASP A 7 3.03 -22.98 0.63
N ILE A 8 4.16 -22.50 0.10
CA ILE A 8 4.39 -21.08 -0.20
C ILE A 8 3.91 -20.71 -1.62
N LEU A 9 3.72 -21.70 -2.50
CA LEU A 9 3.33 -21.51 -3.90
C LEU A 9 1.89 -21.96 -4.21
N THR A 10 1.30 -22.79 -3.35
CA THR A 10 -0.12 -23.16 -3.43
C THR A 10 -0.89 -22.39 -2.37
N ASP A 11 -1.47 -21.29 -2.81
CA ASP A 11 -2.37 -20.39 -2.09
C ASP A 11 -3.66 -21.12 -1.65
N ARG A 12 -3.55 -22.09 -0.73
CA ARG A 12 -4.70 -22.60 0.00
C ARG A 12 -4.89 -21.69 1.22
N PRO A 13 -5.92 -20.83 1.24
CA PRO A 13 -6.20 -20.02 2.40
C PRO A 13 -6.37 -20.92 3.62
N ARG A 14 -5.68 -20.58 4.73
CA ARG A 14 -5.91 -21.24 6.02
C ARG A 14 -7.41 -21.13 6.35
N PRO A 15 -8.05 -22.17 6.92
CA PRO A 15 -9.47 -22.10 7.25
C PRO A 15 -9.70 -20.96 8.24
N PHE A 16 -10.58 -20.04 7.84
CA PHE A 16 -11.01 -18.90 8.65
C PHE A 16 -11.83 -19.42 9.84
N ALA A 17 -11.57 -18.92 11.03
CA ALA A 17 -12.43 -19.16 12.19
C ALA A 17 -13.79 -18.47 11.99
N ASP A 18 -14.89 -19.16 12.32
CA ASP A 18 -16.25 -18.64 12.25
C ASP A 18 -16.43 -17.45 13.20
N ILE A 19 -16.85 -16.31 12.66
CA ILE A 19 -17.21 -15.11 13.44
C ILE A 19 -18.68 -14.80 13.18
N LYS A 20 -19.46 -14.66 14.26
CA LYS A 20 -20.92 -14.45 14.26
C LYS A 20 -21.31 -12.98 14.07
N ASP A 21 -22.48 -12.79 13.45
CA ASP A 21 -23.32 -11.58 13.27
C ASP A 21 -22.76 -10.20 13.64
N ILE A 22 -22.79 -9.33 12.63
CA ILE A 22 -22.23 -7.98 12.59
C ILE A 22 -23.44 -7.02 12.42
N GLY A 23 -23.73 -6.20 13.44
CA GLY A 23 -24.77 -5.17 13.40
C GLY A 23 -24.36 -3.87 14.13
N GLY A 24 -24.79 -2.70 13.64
CA GLY A 24 -24.82 -1.37 14.30
C GLY A 24 -23.48 -0.74 14.74
N ASN A 25 -22.69 -1.46 15.52
CA ASN A 25 -21.40 -1.04 16.10
C ASN A 25 -20.19 -1.64 15.36
N ASP A 26 -20.39 -2.09 14.12
CA ASP A 26 -19.43 -2.93 13.41
C ASP A 26 -18.15 -2.22 13.02
N HIS A 27 -18.26 -0.93 12.69
CA HIS A 27 -17.10 -0.08 12.43
C HIS A 27 -16.19 0.01 13.65
N LEU A 28 -16.76 0.24 14.83
CA LEU A 28 -16.01 0.35 16.09
C LEU A 28 -15.36 -1.00 16.45
N ARG A 29 -16.11 -2.10 16.35
CA ARG A 29 -15.58 -3.44 16.62
C ARG A 29 -14.45 -3.83 15.66
N ALA A 30 -14.58 -3.51 14.38
CA ALA A 30 -13.54 -3.74 13.39
C ALA A 30 -12.28 -2.93 13.70
N MET A 31 -12.43 -1.66 14.09
CA MET A 31 -11.31 -0.81 14.50
C MET A 31 -10.61 -1.36 15.75
N GLU A 32 -11.35 -1.62 16.82
CA GLU A 32 -10.80 -2.12 18.09
C GLU A 32 -10.08 -3.46 17.88
N SER A 33 -10.68 -4.37 17.11
CA SER A 33 -10.09 -5.68 16.82
C SER A 33 -8.81 -5.57 15.99
N LEU A 34 -8.81 -4.71 14.97
CA LEU A 34 -7.64 -4.48 14.14
C LEU A 34 -6.51 -3.82 14.95
N GLN A 35 -6.81 -2.75 15.68
CA GLN A 35 -5.84 -2.06 16.55
C GLN A 35 -5.20 -3.01 17.57
N ALA A 36 -5.99 -3.89 18.19
CA ALA A 36 -5.44 -4.88 19.12
C ALA A 36 -4.43 -5.82 18.45
N LYS A 37 -4.70 -6.27 17.22
CA LYS A 37 -3.86 -7.22 16.47
C LYS A 37 -2.61 -6.59 15.86
N THR A 38 -2.64 -5.30 15.58
CA THR A 38 -1.52 -4.57 14.97
C THR A 38 -0.84 -3.63 15.94
N SER A 39 -1.13 -3.75 17.24
CA SER A 39 -0.45 -3.00 18.28
C SER A 39 1.03 -3.34 18.33
N TRP A 40 1.85 -2.36 18.69
CA TRP A 40 3.29 -2.53 18.78
C TRP A 40 3.67 -3.54 19.88
N GLU A 41 4.31 -4.64 19.47
CA GLU A 41 4.94 -5.59 20.40
C GLU A 41 6.33 -5.14 20.85
N ASN A 42 7.00 -4.28 20.06
CA ASN A 42 8.37 -3.81 20.31
C ASN A 42 8.40 -2.29 20.56
N ASP A 43 8.55 -1.91 21.83
CA ASP A 43 8.59 -0.52 22.27
C ASP A 43 9.75 0.30 21.67
N ARG A 44 10.87 -0.34 21.29
CA ARG A 44 12.04 0.38 20.77
C ARG A 44 11.79 0.93 19.37
N THR A 45 11.30 0.10 18.45
CA THR A 45 11.00 0.56 17.08
C THR A 45 9.85 1.56 17.10
N ARG A 46 8.83 1.31 17.93
CA ARG A 46 7.73 2.26 18.15
C ARG A 46 8.25 3.64 18.57
N LYS A 47 9.11 3.69 19.59
CA LYS A 47 9.68 4.94 20.09
C LYS A 47 10.46 5.69 19.02
N ILE A 48 11.23 4.99 18.19
CA ILE A 48 11.95 5.60 17.05
C ILE A 48 10.96 6.23 16.06
N VAL A 49 9.89 5.52 15.71
CA VAL A 49 8.87 6.00 14.78
C VAL A 49 8.10 7.20 15.35
N GLU A 50 7.77 7.16 16.65
CA GLU A 50 7.18 8.30 17.37
C GLU A 50 8.10 9.52 17.38
N ASP A 51 9.39 9.32 17.68
CA ASP A 51 10.38 10.38 17.70
C ASP A 51 10.56 11.01 16.30
N LEU A 52 10.61 10.20 15.24
CA LEU A 52 10.70 10.68 13.86
C LEU A 52 9.46 11.47 13.45
N SER A 53 8.27 10.99 13.82
CA SER A 53 7.01 11.66 13.46
C SER A 53 6.79 12.99 14.18
N ARG A 54 7.42 13.18 15.36
CA ARG A 54 7.41 14.47 16.08
C ARG A 54 8.48 15.44 15.58
N LYS A 55 9.53 14.93 14.93
CA LYS A 55 10.61 15.77 14.44
C LYS A 55 10.21 16.46 13.14
N LYS A 56 10.86 17.60 12.87
CA LYS A 56 10.75 18.28 11.58
C LYS A 56 11.35 17.38 10.49
N PRO A 57 10.80 17.38 9.27
CA PRO A 57 11.34 16.61 8.15
C PRO A 57 12.85 16.77 7.90
N ALA A 58 13.37 18.00 8.08
CA ALA A 58 14.80 18.32 7.98
C ALA A 58 15.71 17.51 8.93
N SER A 59 15.15 16.76 9.88
CA SER A 59 15.90 15.89 10.80
C SER A 59 16.18 14.49 10.26
N PHE A 60 15.47 14.06 9.23
CA PHE A 60 15.60 12.72 8.63
C PHE A 60 15.70 12.76 7.09
N LEU A 61 15.70 13.95 6.49
CA LEU A 61 15.68 14.15 5.04
C LEU A 61 16.32 15.48 4.69
N ASP A 62 17.16 15.51 3.65
CA ASP A 62 17.63 16.77 3.06
C ASP A 62 16.50 17.43 2.26
N ILE A 63 15.91 18.48 2.85
CA ILE A 63 14.81 19.22 2.24
C ILE A 63 15.26 20.04 1.04
N GLN A 64 16.52 20.48 0.98
CA GLN A 64 17.03 21.22 -0.17
C GLN A 64 17.26 20.29 -1.34
N GLU A 65 17.82 19.10 -1.10
CA GLU A 65 17.94 18.05 -2.11
C GLU A 65 16.55 17.64 -2.63
N LEU A 66 15.56 17.50 -1.73
CA LEU A 66 14.19 17.22 -2.14
C LEU A 66 13.63 18.32 -3.03
N LYS A 67 13.67 19.57 -2.60
CA LYS A 67 13.15 20.69 -3.38
C LYS A 67 13.84 20.78 -4.74
N LYS A 68 15.15 20.57 -4.78
CA LYS A 68 15.92 20.52 -6.03
C LYS A 68 15.47 19.36 -6.93
N THR A 69 15.15 18.20 -6.36
CA THR A 69 14.74 17.03 -7.14
C THR A 69 13.34 17.23 -7.74
N ILE A 70 12.40 17.72 -6.93
CA ILE A 70 10.98 17.81 -7.35
C ILE A 70 10.62 19.13 -8.04
N HIS A 71 11.51 20.13 -8.14
CA HIS A 71 11.15 21.45 -8.70
C HIS A 71 10.74 21.41 -10.18
N LEU A 72 11.12 20.36 -10.92
CA LEU A 72 10.73 20.17 -12.33
C LEU A 72 9.53 19.26 -12.49
N TYR A 73 9.05 18.64 -11.41
CA TYR A 73 7.98 17.66 -11.50
C TYR A 73 6.67 18.39 -11.77
N ARG A 74 5.74 17.71 -12.45
CA ARG A 74 4.42 18.24 -12.72
C ARG A 74 3.55 18.22 -11.45
N GLN A 75 2.24 18.07 -11.61
CA GLN A 75 1.29 18.12 -10.51
C GLN A 75 1.35 16.92 -9.56
N THR A 76 1.87 15.77 -10.01
CA THR A 76 1.85 14.50 -9.28
C THR A 76 3.26 13.95 -9.13
N VAL A 77 3.66 13.63 -7.89
CA VAL A 77 4.93 12.98 -7.55
C VAL A 77 4.65 11.50 -7.29
N ILE A 78 5.38 10.63 -7.96
CA ILE A 78 5.41 9.19 -7.65
C ILE A 78 6.58 8.93 -6.72
N PHE A 79 6.38 8.18 -5.64
CA PHE A 79 7.50 7.80 -4.80
C PHE A 79 7.44 6.35 -4.36
N SER A 80 8.62 5.83 -4.05
CA SER A 80 8.79 4.52 -3.43
C SER A 80 9.85 4.56 -2.34
N LEU A 81 9.80 3.57 -1.47
CA LEU A 81 10.73 3.39 -0.36
C LEU A 81 11.60 2.17 -0.63
N VAL A 82 12.91 2.34 -0.47
CA VAL A 82 13.86 1.27 -0.81
C VAL A 82 15.01 1.21 0.18
N SER A 83 15.55 0.02 0.38
CA SER A 83 16.71 -0.22 1.22
C SER A 83 17.65 -1.21 0.52
N LYS A 84 18.85 -1.39 1.06
CA LYS A 84 19.87 -2.29 0.48
C LYS A 84 19.42 -3.74 0.30
N GLU A 85 18.40 -4.17 1.02
CA GLU A 85 17.84 -5.51 0.91
C GLU A 85 17.00 -5.72 -0.36
N TYR A 86 16.71 -4.66 -1.12
CA TYR A 86 15.85 -4.70 -2.32
C TYR A 86 16.38 -3.84 -3.49
N LEU A 87 17.70 -3.84 -3.71
CA LEU A 87 18.36 -3.02 -4.73
C LEU A 87 17.92 -3.39 -6.16
N MET A 88 17.90 -4.69 -6.49
CA MET A 88 17.56 -5.11 -7.85
C MET A 88 16.09 -4.85 -8.14
N VAL A 89 15.22 -5.05 -7.15
CA VAL A 89 13.78 -4.78 -7.28
C VAL A 89 13.50 -3.30 -7.51
N GLY A 90 14.14 -2.40 -6.76
CA GLY A 90 13.96 -0.97 -6.94
C GLY A 90 14.51 -0.45 -8.26
N GLU A 91 15.66 -0.95 -8.74
CA GLU A 91 16.19 -0.62 -10.07
C GLU A 91 15.26 -1.11 -11.19
N ASN A 92 14.71 -2.32 -11.03
CA ASN A 92 13.73 -2.85 -11.95
C ASN A 92 12.47 -1.99 -12.00
N TRP A 93 11.93 -1.61 -10.85
CA TRP A 93 10.79 -0.70 -10.75
C TRP A 93 11.05 0.64 -11.44
N ALA A 94 12.20 1.28 -11.15
CA ALA A 94 12.54 2.59 -11.71
C ALA A 94 12.74 2.53 -13.24
N SER A 95 13.35 1.46 -13.75
CA SER A 95 13.53 1.23 -15.19
C SER A 95 12.19 1.08 -15.91
N HIS A 96 11.23 0.39 -15.31
CA HIS A 96 9.89 0.20 -15.89
C HIS A 96 9.07 1.49 -15.86
N ILE A 97 9.15 2.28 -14.79
CA ILE A 97 8.50 3.59 -14.74
C ILE A 97 9.09 4.52 -15.81
N SER A 98 10.41 4.54 -15.94
CA SER A 98 11.09 5.34 -16.96
C SER A 98 10.71 4.94 -18.38
N SER A 99 10.58 3.64 -18.66
CA SER A 99 10.17 3.15 -20.00
C SER A 99 8.74 3.51 -20.38
N LEU A 100 7.90 3.85 -19.39
CA LEU A 100 6.55 4.39 -19.60
C LEU A 100 6.54 5.92 -19.84
N GLY A 101 7.72 6.55 -19.95
CA GLY A 101 7.87 8.00 -20.15
C GLY A 101 7.57 8.83 -18.90
N ILE A 102 7.58 8.20 -17.72
CA ILE A 102 7.31 8.86 -16.44
C ILE A 102 8.64 9.32 -15.84
N THR A 103 8.77 10.63 -15.63
CA THR A 103 9.96 11.27 -15.06
C THR A 103 9.76 11.77 -13.64
N ASP A 104 8.51 11.95 -13.23
CA ASP A 104 8.14 12.63 -11.99
C ASP A 104 8.08 11.64 -10.82
N TYR A 105 9.14 10.81 -10.68
CA TYR A 105 9.26 9.80 -9.64
C TYR A 105 10.50 9.97 -8.77
N ILE A 106 10.48 9.44 -7.54
CA ILE A 106 11.62 9.52 -6.64
C ILE A 106 11.73 8.28 -5.74
N LEU A 107 12.95 7.79 -5.57
CA LEU A 107 13.27 6.71 -4.62
C LEU A 107 13.76 7.31 -3.30
N PHE A 108 13.05 7.06 -2.21
CA PHE A 108 13.54 7.39 -0.87
C PHE A 108 14.31 6.20 -0.30
N CYS A 109 15.63 6.38 -0.18
CA CYS A 109 16.59 5.37 0.24
C CYS A 109 16.73 5.36 1.75
N GLY A 110 16.40 4.24 2.40
CA GLY A 110 16.46 4.07 3.85
C GLY A 110 17.86 3.88 4.44
N ASP A 111 18.89 3.80 3.59
CA ASP A 111 20.28 3.60 3.99
C ASP A 111 21.27 4.17 2.95
N GLN A 112 22.54 4.32 3.37
CA GLN A 112 23.59 4.88 2.53
C GLN A 112 23.91 3.96 1.33
N GLU A 113 23.85 2.65 1.52
CA GLU A 113 24.16 1.68 0.47
C GLU A 113 23.17 1.77 -0.70
N SER A 114 21.86 1.85 -0.42
CA SER A 114 20.84 2.05 -1.45
C SER A 114 20.94 3.41 -2.11
N TYR A 115 21.18 4.49 -1.35
CA TYR A 115 21.40 5.81 -1.94
C TYR A 115 22.60 5.81 -2.89
N ALA A 116 23.76 5.31 -2.46
CA ALA A 116 24.95 5.25 -3.31
C ALA A 116 24.72 4.39 -4.57
N TYR A 117 23.98 3.28 -4.43
CA TYR A 117 23.65 2.39 -5.54
C TYR A 117 22.82 3.10 -6.62
N TYR A 118 21.74 3.80 -6.24
CA TYR A 118 20.85 4.48 -7.18
C TYR A 118 21.45 5.79 -7.70
N HIS A 119 22.10 6.56 -6.84
CA HIS A 119 22.75 7.81 -7.21
C HIS A 119 23.86 7.59 -8.25
N SER A 120 24.70 6.56 -8.09
CA SER A 120 25.76 6.23 -9.06
C SER A 120 25.22 5.80 -10.44
N ARG A 121 23.93 5.45 -10.54
CA ARG A 121 23.23 5.11 -11.79
C ARG A 121 22.42 6.28 -12.35
N GLY A 122 22.47 7.45 -11.72
CA GLY A 122 21.70 8.62 -12.14
C GLY A 122 20.18 8.47 -11.94
N LEU A 123 19.74 7.58 -11.06
CA LEU A 123 18.31 7.43 -10.75
C LEU A 123 17.89 8.51 -9.73
N PRO A 124 16.68 9.10 -9.87
CA PRO A 124 16.18 10.09 -8.92
C PRO A 124 15.99 9.46 -7.54
N CYS A 125 16.88 9.76 -6.60
CA CYS A 125 16.84 9.20 -5.26
C CYS A 125 17.31 10.19 -4.21
N ILE A 126 16.77 10.07 -2.99
CA ILE A 126 17.18 10.84 -1.83
C ILE A 126 17.37 9.92 -0.63
N ARG A 127 18.42 10.18 0.14
CA ARG A 127 18.69 9.44 1.38
C ARG A 127 17.79 9.90 2.52
N LEU A 128 17.25 8.95 3.26
CA LEU A 128 16.63 9.16 4.56
C LEU A 128 17.67 8.91 5.67
N ASP A 129 17.81 9.87 6.57
CA ASP A 129 18.68 9.78 7.74
C ASP A 129 17.95 9.05 8.88
N LEU A 130 17.74 7.75 8.68
CA LEU A 130 17.03 6.89 9.64
C LEU A 130 17.99 6.28 10.67
N PRO A 131 17.57 6.15 11.95
CA PRO A 131 18.35 5.44 12.96
C PRO A 131 18.58 3.98 12.57
N THR A 132 19.77 3.46 12.88
CA THR A 132 20.04 2.03 12.72
C THR A 132 19.19 1.22 13.68
N VAL A 133 18.37 0.34 13.11
CA VAL A 133 17.60 -0.67 13.85
C VAL A 133 18.15 -2.06 13.51
N SER A 134 18.48 -2.82 14.55
CA SER A 134 19.03 -4.17 14.43
C SER A 134 18.05 -5.18 15.02
N GLY A 135 17.93 -6.34 14.38
CA GLY A 135 17.14 -7.46 14.86
C GLY A 135 16.68 -8.33 13.71
N ASP A 136 16.78 -9.64 13.89
CA ASP A 136 16.46 -10.63 12.85
C ASP A 136 15.09 -11.28 13.08
N THR A 137 14.40 -10.87 14.14
CA THR A 137 13.07 -11.36 14.49
C THR A 137 12.00 -10.58 13.73
N LEU A 138 11.15 -11.30 13.02
CA LEU A 138 9.97 -10.74 12.38
C LEU A 138 8.92 -10.41 13.46
N ASN A 139 8.25 -9.28 13.32
CA ASN A 139 7.05 -9.00 14.10
C ASN A 139 5.85 -9.86 13.61
N SER A 140 4.70 -9.76 14.29
CA SER A 140 3.45 -10.43 13.89
C SER A 140 2.98 -10.07 12.47
N ALA A 141 3.34 -8.90 11.95
CA ALA A 141 3.08 -8.48 10.56
C ALA A 141 4.13 -9.00 9.54
N GLY A 142 5.14 -9.75 9.98
CA GLY A 142 6.16 -10.34 9.11
C GLY A 142 7.26 -9.37 8.64
N PHE A 143 7.47 -8.28 9.38
CA PHE A 143 8.52 -7.29 9.12
C PHE A 143 9.69 -7.44 10.07
N LEU A 144 10.90 -7.33 9.52
CA LEU A 144 12.08 -7.00 10.33
C LEU A 144 11.97 -5.56 10.85
N PRO A 145 12.66 -5.19 11.95
CA PRO A 145 12.63 -3.84 12.51
C PRO A 145 12.92 -2.74 11.48
N LYS A 146 13.87 -2.98 10.56
CA LYS A 146 14.17 -2.04 9.46
C LYS A 146 13.03 -1.93 8.45
N GLY A 147 12.42 -3.06 8.07
CA GLY A 147 11.27 -3.07 7.17
C GLY A 147 10.07 -2.35 7.78
N LEU A 148 9.86 -2.50 9.08
CA LEU A 148 8.81 -1.81 9.83
C LEU A 148 9.07 -0.30 9.90
N LEU A 149 10.31 0.11 10.20
CA LEU A 149 10.71 1.51 10.16
C LEU A 149 10.49 2.11 8.76
N MET A 150 10.89 1.39 7.70
CA MET A 150 10.63 1.82 6.33
C MET A 150 9.14 1.97 6.04
N ALA A 151 8.32 0.97 6.35
CA ALA A 151 6.86 1.04 6.15
C ALA A 151 6.24 2.25 6.87
N SER A 152 6.72 2.59 8.06
CA SER A 152 6.23 3.74 8.82
C SER A 152 6.49 5.09 8.16
N MET A 153 7.51 5.19 7.30
CA MET A 153 7.85 6.44 6.59
C MET A 153 6.88 6.78 5.46
N LYS A 154 6.06 5.81 5.01
CA LYS A 154 5.18 5.93 3.84
C LYS A 154 4.24 7.14 3.94
N PHE A 155 3.46 7.23 5.02
CA PHE A 155 2.52 8.33 5.19
C PHE A 155 3.20 9.63 5.64
N LEU A 156 4.35 9.56 6.30
CA LEU A 156 5.13 10.74 6.67
C LEU A 156 5.71 11.45 5.43
N ILE A 157 6.28 10.70 4.48
CA ILE A 157 6.77 11.23 3.21
C ILE A 157 5.60 11.68 2.32
N CYS A 158 4.50 10.93 2.30
CA CYS A 158 3.31 11.32 1.57
C CYS A 158 2.77 12.67 2.06
N GLN A 159 2.65 12.87 3.38
CA GLN A 159 2.21 14.13 3.98
C GLN A 159 3.13 15.27 3.58
N LEU A 160 4.44 15.05 3.61
CA LEU A 160 5.44 16.03 3.22
C LEU A 160 5.26 16.50 1.76
N LEU A 161 5.12 15.56 0.82
CA LEU A 161 4.95 15.89 -0.59
C LEU A 161 3.62 16.61 -0.87
N ILE A 162 2.55 16.22 -0.17
CA ILE A 162 1.25 16.90 -0.24
C ILE A 162 1.35 18.34 0.32
N ASP A 163 2.16 18.56 1.36
CA ASP A 163 2.37 19.89 1.94
C ASP A 163 3.22 20.82 1.05
N GLU A 164 4.08 20.25 0.19
CA GLU A 164 4.76 20.99 -0.88
C GLU A 164 3.87 21.21 -2.12
N GLY A 165 2.61 20.76 -2.10
CA GLY A 165 1.60 21.11 -3.11
C GLY A 165 1.30 20.03 -4.15
N PHE A 166 1.91 18.85 -4.04
CA PHE A 166 1.78 17.78 -5.04
C PHE A 166 0.64 16.81 -4.73
N ASN A 167 0.00 16.30 -5.78
CA ASN A 167 -0.66 14.99 -5.65
C ASN A 167 0.43 13.93 -5.50
N VAL A 168 0.10 12.81 -4.86
CA VAL A 168 1.08 11.80 -4.53
C VAL A 168 0.59 10.43 -4.97
N ILE A 169 1.45 9.68 -5.67
CA ILE A 169 1.30 8.25 -5.84
C ILE A 169 2.39 7.57 -5.02
N PHE A 170 1.98 6.69 -4.11
CA PHE A 170 2.88 5.72 -3.54
C PHE A 170 2.75 4.41 -4.28
N SER A 171 3.89 3.77 -4.58
CA SER A 171 3.97 2.42 -5.11
C SER A 171 5.08 1.69 -4.37
N ASP A 172 4.79 0.53 -3.78
CA ASP A 172 5.86 -0.37 -3.34
C ASP A 172 6.71 -0.73 -4.58
N ILE A 173 8.01 -0.95 -4.38
CA ILE A 173 8.95 -1.32 -5.45
C ILE A 173 8.62 -2.69 -6.11
N ASP A 174 7.73 -3.48 -5.50
CA ASP A 174 7.19 -4.72 -6.07
C ASP A 174 5.76 -4.61 -6.62
N ALA A 175 5.21 -3.40 -6.69
CA ALA A 175 4.05 -3.08 -7.50
C ALA A 175 4.53 -2.61 -8.88
N PHE A 176 4.35 -3.45 -9.88
CA PHE A 176 4.81 -3.23 -11.25
C PHE A 176 3.91 -2.31 -12.04
N TRP A 177 4.54 -1.42 -12.79
CA TRP A 177 3.89 -0.54 -13.73
C TRP A 177 4.01 -1.15 -15.12
N ILE A 178 2.88 -1.62 -15.64
CA ILE A 178 2.75 -2.21 -16.98
C ILE A 178 2.31 -1.14 -17.99
N LYS A 179 1.48 -0.20 -17.52
CA LYS A 179 1.04 0.97 -18.27
C LYS A 179 1.05 2.19 -17.36
N ASN A 180 1.12 3.37 -17.96
CA ASN A 180 1.02 4.63 -17.22
C ASN A 180 -0.42 4.86 -16.72
N PRO A 181 -0.69 4.85 -15.39
CA PRO A 181 -2.01 5.04 -14.82
C PRO A 181 -2.38 6.52 -14.59
N LEU A 182 -1.48 7.48 -14.86
CA LEU A 182 -1.66 8.88 -14.47
C LEU A 182 -2.95 9.47 -15.04
N ASP A 183 -3.20 9.31 -16.34
CA ASP A 183 -4.43 9.82 -16.98
C ASP A 183 -5.71 9.26 -16.33
N LEU A 184 -5.67 8.00 -15.89
CA LEU A 184 -6.81 7.37 -15.23
C LEU A 184 -7.03 7.91 -13.81
N LEU A 185 -5.94 8.11 -13.06
CA LEU A 185 -5.99 8.57 -11.68
C LEU A 185 -6.32 10.07 -11.59
N GLU A 186 -5.72 10.89 -12.46
CA GLU A 186 -5.85 12.34 -12.40
C GLU A 186 -7.20 12.83 -12.91
N ARG A 187 -7.82 12.15 -13.90
CA ARG A 187 -9.08 12.54 -14.54
C ARG A 187 -10.29 12.43 -13.61
N ASP A 188 -10.29 11.47 -12.69
CA ASP A 188 -11.43 11.23 -11.82
C ASP A 188 -11.44 12.19 -10.62
N THR A 189 -12.62 12.48 -10.07
CA THR A 189 -12.81 13.47 -9.01
C THR A 189 -12.50 12.96 -7.60
N HIS A 190 -11.84 11.81 -7.47
CA HIS A 190 -11.54 11.24 -6.16
C HIS A 190 -10.43 12.00 -5.45
N ASP A 191 -10.52 12.11 -4.12
CA ASP A 191 -9.43 12.59 -3.28
C ASP A 191 -8.40 11.48 -3.07
N VAL A 192 -8.85 10.24 -2.94
CA VAL A 192 -7.99 9.08 -2.67
C VAL A 192 -8.40 7.93 -3.59
N ALA A 193 -7.42 7.26 -4.18
CA ALA A 193 -7.63 5.99 -4.87
C ALA A 193 -6.61 4.95 -4.44
N PHE A 194 -7.00 3.68 -4.38
CA PHE A 194 -6.10 2.62 -3.95
C PHE A 194 -6.38 1.30 -4.66
N GLN A 195 -5.35 0.48 -4.77
CA GLN A 195 -5.52 -0.93 -5.14
C GLN A 195 -6.26 -1.65 -4.00
N ASN A 196 -7.30 -2.41 -4.30
CA ASN A 196 -8.00 -3.19 -3.27
C ASN A 196 -7.32 -4.55 -3.02
N ILE A 197 -7.62 -5.15 -1.87
CA ILE A 197 -7.16 -6.47 -1.44
C ILE A 197 -8.30 -7.18 -0.70
N TYR A 198 -8.31 -8.53 -0.68
CA TYR A 198 -9.42 -9.32 -0.12
C TYR A 198 -8.97 -10.28 0.97
N LEU A 199 -7.78 -10.08 1.52
CA LEU A 199 -7.20 -10.94 2.54
C LEU A 199 -6.99 -10.15 3.83
N PHE A 200 -6.05 -9.23 3.83
CA PHE A 200 -5.70 -8.46 5.03
C PHE A 200 -6.03 -6.98 4.87
N PRO A 201 -6.52 -6.28 5.92
CA PRO A 201 -6.95 -6.81 7.21
C PRO A 201 -8.32 -7.50 7.14
N ASN A 202 -8.46 -8.63 7.83
CA ASN A 202 -9.66 -9.47 7.77
C ASN A 202 -10.92 -8.73 8.25
N GLU A 203 -10.78 -7.91 9.28
CA GLU A 203 -11.85 -7.13 9.91
C GLU A 203 -12.46 -6.17 8.89
N ILE A 204 -11.60 -5.56 8.07
CA ILE A 204 -11.99 -4.59 7.05
C ILE A 204 -12.60 -5.31 5.84
N VAL A 205 -12.03 -6.44 5.44
CA VAL A 205 -12.61 -7.28 4.39
C VAL A 205 -14.00 -7.78 4.78
N GLN A 206 -14.24 -8.13 6.05
CA GLN A 206 -15.58 -8.49 6.54
C GLN A 206 -16.54 -7.30 6.47
N LEU A 207 -16.06 -6.11 6.85
CA LEU A 207 -16.84 -4.88 6.88
C LEU A 207 -17.23 -4.37 5.47
N TRP A 208 -16.28 -4.29 4.54
CA TRP A 208 -16.49 -3.69 3.22
C TRP A 208 -16.53 -4.69 2.05
N GLY A 209 -16.20 -5.96 2.30
CA GLY A 209 -15.97 -6.95 1.24
C GLY A 209 -14.59 -6.84 0.58
N PHE A 210 -13.78 -5.86 0.96
CA PHE A 210 -12.39 -5.65 0.53
C PHE A 210 -11.68 -4.75 1.56
N ALA A 211 -10.37 -4.59 1.43
CA ALA A 211 -9.59 -3.59 2.14
C ALA A 211 -8.72 -2.79 1.16
N ALA A 212 -8.22 -1.64 1.59
CA ALA A 212 -7.24 -0.86 0.86
C ALA A 212 -5.85 -1.49 0.99
N CYS A 213 -5.15 -1.67 -0.13
CA CYS A 213 -3.74 -2.04 -0.12
C CYS A 213 -2.88 -0.78 0.03
N SER A 214 -1.98 -0.76 1.00
CA SER A 214 -1.04 0.35 1.18
C SER A 214 0.14 0.30 0.20
N GLY A 215 0.25 -0.75 -0.62
CA GLY A 215 1.33 -0.92 -1.58
C GLY A 215 1.13 -0.19 -2.90
N PHE A 216 -0.08 0.32 -3.17
CA PHE A 216 -0.33 1.24 -4.27
C PHE A 216 -1.52 2.13 -3.95
N PHE A 217 -1.28 3.44 -3.86
CA PHE A 217 -2.34 4.42 -3.68
C PHE A 217 -2.00 5.76 -4.34
N PHE A 218 -3.05 6.51 -4.65
CA PHE A 218 -3.03 7.89 -5.08
C PHE A 218 -3.75 8.75 -4.04
N ILE A 219 -3.16 9.89 -3.69
CA ILE A 219 -3.77 10.91 -2.84
C ILE A 219 -3.64 12.26 -3.54
N ARG A 220 -4.77 12.91 -3.76
CA ARG A 220 -4.85 14.25 -4.31
C ARG A 220 -4.48 15.28 -3.25
N ASN A 221 -3.82 16.36 -3.67
CA ASN A 221 -3.59 17.52 -2.82
C ASN A 221 -4.89 18.31 -2.61
N THR A 222 -5.78 17.77 -1.78
CA THR A 222 -6.99 18.43 -1.30
C THR A 222 -6.96 18.48 0.22
N LYS A 223 -7.82 19.30 0.82
CA LYS A 223 -8.01 19.31 2.27
C LYS A 223 -8.37 17.92 2.80
N ALA A 224 -9.21 17.17 2.08
CA ALA A 224 -9.63 15.83 2.47
C ALA A 224 -8.50 14.80 2.34
N GLY A 225 -7.72 14.83 1.24
CA GLY A 225 -6.53 13.99 1.06
C GLY A 225 -5.47 14.23 2.14
N LYS A 226 -5.22 15.49 2.49
CA LYS A 226 -4.35 15.87 3.62
C LYS A 226 -4.83 15.28 4.94
N LEU A 227 -6.11 15.45 5.27
CA LEU A 227 -6.68 14.95 6.51
C LEU A 227 -6.57 13.42 6.62
N LEU A 228 -6.88 12.69 5.54
CA LEU A 228 -6.74 11.23 5.54
C LEU A 228 -5.28 10.80 5.73
N THR A 229 -4.34 11.46 5.03
CA THR A 229 -2.90 11.16 5.14
C THR A 229 -2.39 11.39 6.56
N SER A 230 -2.72 12.53 7.16
CA SER A 230 -2.42 12.84 8.56
C SER A 230 -3.05 11.83 9.52
N SER A 231 -4.23 11.30 9.20
CA SER A 231 -4.89 10.25 10.00
C SER A 231 -4.16 8.91 9.90
N ALA A 232 -3.79 8.50 8.69
CA ALA A 232 -3.02 7.27 8.45
C ALA A 232 -1.65 7.34 9.13
N GLN A 233 -0.98 8.50 9.08
CA GLN A 233 0.27 8.73 9.80
C GLN A 233 0.11 8.55 11.31
N ARG A 234 -0.95 9.09 11.92
CA ARG A 234 -1.23 8.88 13.35
C ARG A 234 -1.45 7.40 13.67
N TYR A 235 -2.20 6.68 12.84
CA TYR A 235 -2.42 5.25 13.06
C TYR A 235 -1.16 4.41 12.91
N VAL A 236 -0.19 4.80 12.09
CA VAL A 236 1.13 4.14 12.04
C VAL A 236 1.88 4.28 13.37
N LEU A 237 1.68 5.37 14.13
CA LEU A 237 2.28 5.49 15.46
C LEU A 237 1.65 4.54 16.46
N GLU A 238 0.37 4.24 16.28
CA GLU A 238 -0.39 3.34 17.15
C GLU A 238 -0.27 1.87 16.73
N ASN A 239 0.05 1.61 15.45
CA ASN A 239 0.04 0.29 14.83
C ASN A 239 1.31 0.01 14.04
N CYS A 240 1.86 -1.19 14.18
CA CYS A 240 3.07 -1.62 13.49
C CYS A 240 2.81 -2.15 12.06
N ASP A 241 1.76 -1.69 11.38
CA ASP A 241 1.38 -2.13 10.03
C ASP A 241 0.74 -0.97 9.25
N ASP A 242 1.36 -0.58 8.14
CA ASP A 242 0.92 0.55 7.31
C ASP A 242 -0.38 0.27 6.56
N GLN A 243 -0.65 -0.99 6.21
CA GLN A 243 -1.91 -1.39 5.59
C GLN A 243 -3.06 -1.30 6.60
N ALA A 244 -2.84 -1.76 7.82
CA ALA A 244 -3.80 -1.61 8.91
C ALA A 244 -4.06 -0.13 9.22
N ALA A 245 -3.00 0.68 9.35
CA ALA A 245 -3.12 2.11 9.61
C ALA A 245 -3.91 2.85 8.52
N PHE A 246 -3.68 2.51 7.25
CA PHE A 246 -4.42 3.11 6.14
C PHE A 246 -5.93 2.77 6.19
N ASN A 247 -6.25 1.51 6.48
CA ASN A 247 -7.65 1.10 6.57
C ASN A 247 -8.33 1.68 7.82
N LEU A 248 -7.65 1.77 8.97
CA LEU A 248 -8.17 2.43 10.17
C LEU A 248 -8.48 3.91 9.91
N ALA A 249 -7.60 4.60 9.17
CA ALA A 249 -7.84 5.99 8.75
C ALA A 249 -9.13 6.10 7.92
N LEU A 250 -9.35 5.19 6.97
CA LEU A 250 -10.57 5.15 6.18
C LEU A 250 -11.82 4.83 7.02
N VAL A 251 -11.75 3.85 7.93
CA VAL A 251 -12.89 3.53 8.81
C VAL A 251 -13.25 4.72 9.69
N GLN A 252 -12.25 5.44 10.22
CA GLN A 252 -12.47 6.62 11.05
C GLN A 252 -13.24 7.73 10.30
N GLN A 253 -13.11 7.83 8.97
CA GLN A 253 -13.87 8.79 8.15
C GLN A 253 -15.31 8.33 7.87
N GLY A 254 -15.70 7.14 8.32
CA GLY A 254 -17.03 6.57 8.10
C GLY A 254 -17.39 6.43 6.63
N ILE A 255 -16.45 5.97 5.80
CA ILE A 255 -16.67 5.84 4.34
C ILE A 255 -17.87 4.94 4.05
N ARG A 256 -18.82 5.48 3.28
CA ARG A 256 -19.98 4.77 2.72
C ARG A 256 -19.70 4.45 1.27
N TRP A 257 -19.66 3.16 0.95
CA TRP A 257 -19.36 2.69 -0.41
C TRP A 257 -20.62 2.62 -1.26
N SER A 258 -20.55 3.15 -2.49
CA SER A 258 -21.59 3.04 -3.49
C SER A 258 -21.38 1.76 -4.32
N TYR A 259 -21.88 0.63 -3.82
CA TYR A 259 -22.10 -0.56 -4.63
C TYR A 259 -23.49 -1.14 -4.34
N LYS A 260 -24.13 -1.75 -5.35
CA LYS A 260 -25.38 -2.46 -5.13
C LYS A 260 -25.05 -3.77 -4.45
N GLU A 261 -25.45 -3.93 -3.18
CA GLU A 261 -25.45 -5.26 -2.58
C GLU A 261 -26.34 -6.17 -3.42
N PRO A 262 -25.83 -7.33 -3.89
CA PRO A 262 -26.67 -8.29 -4.55
C PRO A 262 -27.72 -8.79 -3.54
N GLU A 263 -29.00 -8.74 -3.90
CA GLU A 263 -30.12 -9.12 -3.02
C GLU A 263 -29.97 -10.53 -2.40
N GLN A 264 -29.17 -11.40 -3.02
CA GLN A 264 -28.94 -12.79 -2.61
C GLN A 264 -27.88 -12.98 -1.50
N VAL A 265 -27.19 -11.93 -1.03
CA VAL A 265 -26.12 -12.07 -0.02
C VAL A 265 -26.62 -11.82 1.42
N LYS A 266 -27.89 -11.42 1.59
CA LYS A 266 -28.45 -11.05 2.91
C LYS A 266 -28.65 -12.21 3.90
N SER A 267 -28.35 -13.46 3.56
CA SER A 267 -28.72 -14.61 4.41
C SER A 267 -27.67 -15.71 4.58
N THR A 268 -26.39 -15.48 4.30
CA THR A 268 -25.37 -16.52 4.51
C THR A 268 -24.41 -16.14 5.63
N HIS A 269 -24.78 -16.51 6.86
CA HIS A 269 -23.83 -16.81 7.92
C HIS A 269 -22.93 -17.95 7.44
N GLY A 270 -21.71 -17.65 7.04
CA GLY A 270 -20.78 -18.68 6.62
C GLY A 270 -19.42 -18.15 6.19
N ASN A 271 -18.42 -19.03 6.32
CA ASN A 271 -17.04 -18.95 5.88
C ASN A 271 -16.71 -17.70 5.01
N PRO A 272 -15.80 -16.81 5.47
CA PRO A 272 -15.33 -15.64 4.73
C PRO A 272 -14.91 -15.91 3.28
N ILE A 273 -14.39 -17.11 2.96
CA ILE A 273 -14.06 -17.53 1.59
C ILE A 273 -15.32 -17.65 0.71
N ARG A 274 -16.43 -18.12 1.28
CA ARG A 274 -17.69 -18.32 0.57
C ARG A 274 -18.43 -17.01 0.35
N VAL A 275 -18.41 -16.11 1.34
CA VAL A 275 -18.85 -14.72 1.18
C VAL A 275 -17.93 -13.97 0.20
N PHE A 276 -16.63 -14.21 0.25
CA PHE A 276 -15.64 -13.73 -0.72
C PHE A 276 -15.99 -14.19 -2.14
N PHE A 277 -16.17 -15.49 -2.39
CA PHE A 277 -16.55 -15.99 -3.72
C PHE A 277 -17.93 -15.52 -4.19
N GLN A 278 -18.88 -15.29 -3.29
CA GLN A 278 -20.20 -14.75 -3.66
C GLN A 278 -20.13 -13.25 -3.96
N LYS A 279 -19.41 -12.45 -3.16
CA LYS A 279 -19.19 -11.02 -3.40
C LYS A 279 -18.32 -10.80 -4.66
N THR A 280 -17.24 -11.57 -4.86
CA THR A 280 -16.41 -11.52 -6.08
C THR A 280 -17.15 -12.02 -7.32
N ARG A 281 -18.03 -13.03 -7.22
CA ARG A 281 -18.89 -13.45 -8.34
C ARG A 281 -19.84 -12.35 -8.83
N THR A 282 -20.15 -11.36 -7.99
CA THR A 282 -20.99 -10.22 -8.40
C THR A 282 -20.21 -9.10 -9.08
N GLY A 283 -18.89 -9.25 -9.25
CA GLY A 283 -18.07 -8.43 -10.14
C GLY A 283 -17.69 -7.03 -9.65
N HIS A 284 -18.27 -6.55 -8.56
CA HIS A 284 -17.99 -5.21 -8.02
C HIS A 284 -16.58 -5.15 -7.40
N GLY A 285 -15.79 -4.13 -7.75
CA GLY A 285 -14.38 -3.98 -7.35
C GLY A 285 -13.39 -4.84 -8.14
N ILE A 286 -13.89 -5.83 -8.90
CA ILE A 286 -13.08 -6.60 -9.84
C ILE A 286 -13.05 -5.90 -11.20
N TYR A 287 -14.23 -5.66 -11.78
CA TYR A 287 -14.36 -5.10 -13.12
C TYR A 287 -14.53 -3.58 -13.12
N THR A 288 -15.20 -3.05 -12.10
CA THR A 288 -15.53 -1.63 -11.99
C THR A 288 -14.96 -1.04 -10.70
N PRO A 289 -14.52 0.24 -10.73
CA PRO A 289 -14.14 0.94 -9.53
C PRO A 289 -15.31 1.01 -8.53
N VAL A 290 -15.02 0.87 -7.24
CA VAL A 290 -16.01 1.07 -6.17
C VAL A 290 -15.75 2.44 -5.55
N LYS A 291 -16.72 3.35 -5.66
CA LYS A 291 -16.62 4.70 -5.11
C LYS A 291 -17.15 4.70 -3.68
N GLY A 292 -16.61 5.58 -2.85
CA GLY A 292 -17.08 5.81 -1.49
C GLY A 292 -16.95 7.27 -1.11
N THR A 293 -17.74 7.68 -0.13
CA THR A 293 -17.72 9.04 0.40
C THR A 293 -17.79 8.99 1.92
N SER A 294 -17.08 9.88 2.62
CA SER A 294 -17.22 10.05 4.08
C SER A 294 -18.64 10.47 4.47
N GLU A 295 -18.99 10.29 5.74
CA GLU A 295 -20.33 10.61 6.24
C GLU A 295 -20.70 12.09 6.08
N ASP A 296 -19.71 12.97 6.18
CA ASP A 296 -19.86 14.41 6.01
C ASP A 296 -19.82 14.87 4.54
N GLY A 297 -19.61 13.94 3.59
CA GLY A 297 -19.54 14.23 2.16
C GLY A 297 -18.23 14.84 1.67
N ASN A 298 -17.27 15.11 2.56
CA ASN A 298 -16.09 15.92 2.23
C ASN A 298 -14.91 15.13 1.66
N LEU A 299 -14.87 13.81 1.85
CA LEU A 299 -13.81 12.94 1.35
C LEU A 299 -14.41 11.94 0.36
N THR A 300 -13.86 11.90 -0.85
CA THR A 300 -14.22 10.94 -1.88
C THR A 300 -13.09 9.93 -2.11
N VAL A 301 -13.44 8.65 -2.13
CA VAL A 301 -12.48 7.54 -2.19
C VAL A 301 -12.85 6.58 -3.31
N THR A 302 -11.86 6.04 -4.01
CA THR A 302 -12.06 5.04 -5.06
C THR A 302 -11.21 3.79 -4.83
N SER A 303 -11.87 2.66 -4.67
CA SER A 303 -11.26 1.33 -4.75
C SER A 303 -11.11 0.96 -6.23
N LEU A 304 -9.86 0.87 -6.69
CA LEU A 304 -9.52 0.64 -8.09
C LEU A 304 -9.82 -0.81 -8.50
N PRO A 305 -10.29 -1.05 -9.75
CA PRO A 305 -10.70 -2.37 -10.18
C PRO A 305 -9.51 -3.32 -10.33
N GLN A 306 -9.61 -4.54 -9.79
CA GLN A 306 -8.55 -5.56 -9.88
C GLN A 306 -8.17 -5.95 -11.31
N LEU A 307 -9.10 -5.79 -12.27
CA LEU A 307 -8.83 -6.00 -13.69
C LEU A 307 -7.72 -5.07 -14.20
N LEU A 308 -7.63 -3.85 -13.65
CA LEU A 308 -6.66 -2.83 -14.05
C LEU A 308 -5.53 -2.64 -13.02
N PHE A 309 -5.80 -2.88 -11.74
CA PHE A 309 -4.86 -2.74 -10.63
C PHE A 309 -4.82 -4.04 -9.83
N ARG A 310 -4.12 -5.04 -10.37
CA ARG A 310 -4.20 -6.43 -9.90
C ARG A 310 -3.28 -6.68 -8.71
N ARG A 311 -3.85 -7.06 -7.56
CA ARG A 311 -3.10 -7.55 -6.38
C ARG A 311 -3.02 -9.08 -6.33
N HIS A 312 -4.08 -9.74 -6.78
CA HIS A 312 -4.25 -11.19 -6.63
C HIS A 312 -4.18 -11.94 -7.95
N MET A 313 -3.73 -13.19 -7.87
CA MET A 313 -3.57 -14.09 -9.01
C MET A 313 -4.77 -15.00 -9.25
N PHE A 314 -5.86 -14.88 -8.49
CA PHE A 314 -7.06 -15.71 -8.69
C PHE A 314 -7.81 -15.41 -10.00
N MET A 315 -7.36 -14.42 -10.79
CA MET A 315 -7.93 -14.10 -12.10
C MET A 315 -6.94 -14.38 -13.23
N GLU A 316 -7.35 -15.22 -14.17
CA GLU A 316 -6.61 -15.55 -15.39
C GLU A 316 -6.86 -14.48 -16.47
N LEU A 317 -6.31 -13.29 -16.24
CA LEU A 317 -6.44 -12.18 -17.19
C LEU A 317 -5.07 -11.84 -17.79
N PRO A 318 -4.97 -11.53 -19.11
CA PRO A 318 -3.71 -11.13 -19.72
C PRO A 318 -3.09 -9.93 -18.97
N LEU A 319 -1.79 -9.99 -18.65
CA LEU A 319 -1.12 -8.88 -17.98
C LEU A 319 -1.09 -7.61 -18.84
N ALA A 320 -1.15 -7.75 -20.17
CA ALA A 320 -1.19 -6.63 -21.10
C ALA A 320 -2.42 -5.71 -20.94
N SER A 321 -3.48 -6.12 -20.23
CA SER A 321 -4.63 -5.25 -19.93
C SER A 321 -4.48 -4.44 -18.64
N VAL A 322 -3.51 -4.79 -17.79
CA VAL A 322 -3.31 -4.24 -16.45
C VAL A 322 -2.47 -2.97 -16.51
N PHE A 323 -2.75 -2.01 -15.63
CA PHE A 323 -1.88 -0.85 -15.39
C PHE A 323 -0.85 -1.19 -14.31
N ILE A 324 -1.33 -1.66 -13.15
CA ILE A 324 -0.48 -2.02 -12.02
C ILE A 324 -0.67 -3.48 -11.66
N PHE A 325 0.42 -4.23 -11.58
CA PHE A 325 0.43 -5.61 -11.11
C PHE A 325 1.27 -5.72 -9.85
N HIS A 326 0.69 -6.20 -8.76
CA HIS A 326 1.36 -6.26 -7.46
C HIS A 326 1.17 -7.66 -6.86
N PRO A 327 1.90 -8.67 -7.35
CA PRO A 327 1.74 -10.05 -6.89
C PRO A 327 2.28 -10.22 -5.47
N ASN A 328 1.72 -11.19 -4.74
CA ASN A 328 2.41 -11.72 -3.57
C ASN A 328 3.75 -12.30 -3.99
N SER A 329 4.81 -11.85 -3.35
CA SER A 329 6.17 -12.23 -3.66
C SER A 329 6.96 -12.50 -2.37
N PRO A 330 7.99 -13.35 -2.39
CA PRO A 330 8.85 -13.56 -1.25
C PRO A 330 9.43 -12.24 -0.73
N LYS A 331 9.72 -12.15 0.57
CA LYS A 331 10.32 -10.96 1.21
C LYS A 331 11.83 -10.83 0.96
N SER A 332 12.34 -11.29 -0.18
CA SER A 332 13.76 -11.21 -0.56
C SER A 332 13.92 -10.65 -1.97
N ASP A 333 14.98 -9.88 -2.21
CA ASP A 333 15.29 -9.27 -3.51
C ASP A 333 15.25 -10.30 -4.64
N ARG A 334 16.02 -11.38 -4.48
CA ARG A 334 16.10 -12.46 -5.47
C ARG A 334 14.76 -13.17 -5.67
N GLY A 335 14.00 -13.40 -4.60
CA GLY A 335 12.70 -14.05 -4.69
C GLY A 335 11.68 -13.20 -5.46
N LYS A 336 11.70 -11.88 -5.24
CA LYS A 336 10.91 -10.93 -6.02
C LYS A 336 11.33 -10.95 -7.49
N ILE A 337 12.61 -10.75 -7.80
CA ILE A 337 13.12 -10.81 -9.18
C ILE A 337 12.76 -12.13 -9.90
N GLN A 338 12.76 -13.27 -9.19
CA GLN A 338 12.32 -14.55 -9.77
C GLN A 338 10.84 -14.56 -10.13
N VAL A 339 9.97 -14.01 -9.28
CA VAL A 339 8.55 -13.82 -9.61
C VAL A 339 8.44 -12.90 -10.83
N PHE A 340 9.24 -11.84 -10.88
CA PHE A 340 9.18 -10.81 -11.91
C PHE A 340 9.57 -11.36 -13.28
N ALA A 341 10.64 -12.14 -13.30
CA ALA A 341 11.13 -12.86 -14.45
C ALA A 341 10.09 -13.80 -15.08
N LYS A 342 9.19 -14.42 -14.27
CA LYS A 342 8.12 -15.29 -14.79
C LYS A 342 7.08 -14.53 -15.61
N TYR A 343 6.99 -13.22 -15.41
CA TYR A 343 6.05 -12.35 -16.10
C TYR A 343 6.72 -11.42 -17.12
N GLY A 344 8.02 -11.63 -17.41
CA GLY A 344 8.75 -10.87 -18.42
C GLY A 344 9.32 -9.53 -17.95
N PHE A 345 9.26 -9.22 -16.65
CA PHE A 345 9.77 -7.96 -16.08
C PHE A 345 11.22 -8.11 -15.60
N ARG A 346 12.18 -8.16 -16.52
CA ARG A 346 13.62 -8.17 -16.19
C ARG A 346 14.30 -6.88 -16.66
N VAL A 347 15.20 -6.34 -15.84
CA VAL A 347 16.23 -5.41 -16.31
C VAL A 347 17.27 -6.20 -17.09
N SER A 348 17.69 -5.65 -18.23
CA SER A 348 18.76 -6.16 -19.11
C SER A 348 20.13 -6.05 -18.47
#